data_AF-A0A077Z0A0-F1
#
_entry.id   AF-A0A077Z0A0-F1
#
_cell.length_a   1.000
_cell.length_b   1.000
_cell.length_c   1.000
_cell.angle_alpha   90.00
_cell.angle_beta   90.00
_cell.angle_gamma   90.00
#
_symmetry.space_group_name_H-M   'P 1'
#
loop_
_entity.id
_entity.type
_entity.pdbx_description
1 polymer ?
#
loop_
_entity_poly.entity_id
_entity_poly.type
_entity_poly.pdbx_seq_one_letter_code
_entity_poly.pdbx_strand_id
1 'polypeptide(L)'
;MERMNSISPKCNELKHKYDACFNDWFAERFLKGDSEDVCQPIFQLYQECVKKALAEQNIDSSEIDRNIIGTDKDKGNSNSVMLRPVMPIELLAASSFCRMEPSDQSASSAARFDNLEQSLEALIENTRQLCMVASDFQASSQSVLNQKLQAITNGLQDLDSKKSKFHDVKVPIELLEYVDSGKNPQLYTRDCIERTVAKNKELNSKIDQYKKFRCMLLSELTEEFPKETIQYRTIREYPSRP
;
A
#
# COMPACT_ATOMS: atom_id res chain seq x y z
N MET A 1 15.16 19.11 21.11
CA MET A 1 13.74 18.76 20.91
C MET A 1 12.95 20.02 21.21
N GLU A 2 12.47 20.72 20.17
CA GLU A 2 11.74 21.97 20.34
C GLU A 2 10.47 21.72 21.13
N ARG A 3 10.36 22.39 22.28
CA ARG A 3 9.21 22.33 23.16
C ARG A 3 8.02 22.96 22.45
N MET A 4 7.10 22.14 21.93
CA MET A 4 5.90 22.62 21.26
C MET A 4 5.01 23.38 22.25
N ASN A 5 4.64 24.60 21.87
CA ASN A 5 3.71 25.41 22.64
C ASN A 5 2.29 24.81 22.56
N SER A 6 1.56 24.88 23.67
CA SER A 6 0.12 24.66 23.76
C SER A 6 -0.64 25.77 23.03
N ILE A 7 -1.91 25.51 22.68
CA ILE A 7 -2.84 26.47 22.07
C ILE A 7 -2.97 27.78 22.88
N SER A 8 -2.75 27.72 24.19
CA SER A 8 -2.69 28.89 25.06
C SER A 8 -1.33 28.96 25.76
N PRO A 9 -0.68 30.14 25.79
CA PRO A 9 0.57 30.33 26.50
C PRO A 9 0.45 30.06 28.01
N LYS A 10 -0.76 30.16 28.58
CA LYS A 10 -1.03 29.83 29.99
C LYS A 10 -0.85 28.34 30.30
N CYS A 11 -1.06 27.47 29.31
CA CYS A 11 -1.00 26.02 29.49
C CYS A 11 0.37 25.42 29.10
N ASN A 12 1.32 26.23 28.62
CA ASN A 12 2.64 25.74 28.21
C ASN A 12 3.40 25.04 29.34
N GLU A 13 3.39 25.60 30.55
CA GLU A 13 4.11 25.01 31.69
C GLU A 13 3.50 23.66 32.10
N LEU A 14 2.16 23.57 32.13
CA LEU A 14 1.44 22.32 32.41
C LEU A 14 1.68 21.28 31.32
N LYS A 15 1.69 21.70 30.05
CA LYS A 15 2.02 20.82 28.92
C LYS A 15 3.42 20.23 29.07
N HIS A 16 4.42 21.03 29.39
CA HIS A 16 5.79 20.52 29.52
C HIS A 16 5.95 19.56 30.71
N LYS A 17 5.27 19.80 31.82
CA LYS A 17 5.23 18.87 32.96
C LYS A 17 4.55 17.55 32.59
N TYR A 18 3.43 17.61 31.86
CA TYR A 18 2.74 16.43 31.37
C TYR A 18 3.56 15.66 30.33
N ASP A 19 4.10 16.33 29.31
CA ASP A 19 4.89 15.70 28.24
C ASP A 19 6.16 15.03 28.81
N ALA A 20 6.82 15.64 29.80
CA ALA A 20 7.96 15.02 30.48
C ALA A 20 7.54 13.77 31.24
N CYS A 21 6.50 13.85 32.08
CA CYS A 21 5.96 12.69 32.80
C CYS A 21 5.53 11.57 31.85
N PHE A 22 4.81 11.91 30.77
CA PHE A 22 4.30 10.96 29.80
C PHE A 22 5.42 10.27 29.04
N ASN A 23 6.46 10.99 28.61
CA ASN A 23 7.59 10.38 27.92
C ASN A 23 8.36 9.41 28.83
N ASP A 24 8.58 9.78 30.09
CA ASP A 24 9.24 8.91 31.07
C ASP A 24 8.38 7.67 31.37
N TRP A 25 7.08 7.85 31.59
CA TRP A 25 6.12 6.76 31.80
C TRP A 25 5.99 5.83 30.59
N PHE A 26 5.92 6.39 29.38
CA PHE A 26 5.82 5.63 28.15
C PHE A 26 7.09 4.79 27.91
N ALA A 27 8.26 5.38 28.14
CA ALA A 27 9.56 4.72 27.96
C ALA A 27 9.83 3.64 29.02
N GLU A 28 9.51 3.90 30.29
CA GLU A 28 9.91 3.02 31.40
C GLU A 28 8.85 2.02 31.83
N ARG A 29 7.57 2.35 31.73
CA ARG A 29 6.45 1.57 32.30
C ARG A 29 5.59 0.96 31.20
N PHE A 30 5.04 1.78 30.32
CA PHE A 30 4.10 1.32 29.29
C PHE A 30 4.74 0.32 28.32
N LEU A 31 5.94 0.64 27.79
CA LEU A 31 6.69 -0.28 26.93
C LEU A 31 7.16 -1.56 27.64
N LYS A 32 7.21 -1.56 28.98
CA LYS A 32 7.58 -2.73 29.80
C LYS A 32 6.37 -3.53 30.32
N GLY A 33 5.15 -3.11 30.00
CA GLY A 33 3.91 -3.82 30.32
C GLY A 33 3.18 -3.38 31.58
N ASP A 34 3.59 -2.28 32.22
CA ASP A 34 2.92 -1.71 33.39
C ASP A 34 1.92 -0.63 32.96
N SER A 35 0.65 -0.75 33.35
CA SER A 35 -0.47 0.07 32.85
C SER A 35 -0.98 1.12 33.84
N GLU A 36 -0.24 1.41 34.92
CA GLU A 36 -0.64 2.44 35.90
C GLU A 36 -0.28 3.85 35.42
N ASP A 37 -1.29 4.69 35.17
CA ASP A 37 -1.14 6.07 34.71
C ASP A 37 -0.70 7.04 35.83
N VAL A 38 0.60 7.11 36.14
CA VAL A 38 1.15 8.05 37.14
C VAL A 38 0.93 9.53 36.77
N CYS A 39 0.75 9.82 35.48
CA CYS A 39 0.61 11.18 34.96
C CYS A 39 -0.84 11.70 34.95
N GLN A 40 -1.81 10.90 35.37
CA GLN A 40 -3.24 11.24 35.34
C GLN A 40 -3.62 12.54 36.09
N PRO A 41 -3.10 12.85 37.30
CA PRO A 41 -3.45 14.11 37.98
C PRO A 41 -2.92 15.35 37.26
N ILE A 42 -1.75 15.24 36.61
CA ILE A 42 -1.17 16.34 35.81
C ILE A 42 -1.97 16.50 34.51
N PHE A 43 -2.42 15.39 33.91
CA PHE A 43 -3.24 15.39 32.70
C PHE A 43 -4.57 16.09 32.93
N GLN A 44 -5.25 15.87 34.05
CA GLN A 44 -6.52 16.53 34.36
C GLN A 44 -6.38 18.06 34.41
N LEU A 45 -5.35 18.57 35.10
CA LEU A 45 -5.06 20.00 35.15
C LEU A 45 -4.75 20.60 33.77
N TYR A 46 -3.99 19.87 32.94
CA TYR A 46 -3.70 20.28 31.57
C TYR A 46 -4.97 20.24 30.69
N GLN A 47 -5.78 19.18 30.79
CA GLN A 47 -7.02 19.02 30.04
C GLN A 47 -8.02 20.11 30.38
N GLU A 48 -8.17 20.48 31.65
CA GLU A 48 -9.00 21.62 32.08
C GLU A 48 -8.49 22.94 31.50
N CYS A 49 -7.17 23.17 31.55
CA CYS A 49 -6.54 24.36 30.97
C CYS A 49 -6.80 24.45 29.46
N VAL A 50 -6.64 23.33 28.73
CA VAL A 50 -6.89 23.26 27.29
C VAL A 50 -8.37 23.38 26.96
N LYS A 51 -9.28 22.70 27.69
CA LYS A 51 -10.73 22.84 27.49
C LYS A 51 -11.18 24.30 27.64
N LYS A 52 -10.62 25.02 28.63
CA LYS A 52 -10.88 26.45 28.80
C LYS A 52 -10.33 27.30 27.65
N ALA A 53 -9.09 27.04 27.21
CA ALA A 53 -8.49 27.74 26.06
C ALA A 53 -9.20 27.45 24.73
N LEU A 54 -9.75 26.25 24.58
CA LEU A 54 -10.47 25.82 23.39
C LEU A 54 -11.84 26.49 23.28
N ALA A 55 -12.53 26.64 24.42
CA ALA A 55 -13.76 27.41 24.53
C ALA A 55 -13.54 28.90 24.20
N GLU A 56 -12.39 29.48 24.55
CA GLU A 56 -12.02 30.86 24.19
C GLU A 56 -11.74 31.05 22.68
N GLN A 57 -11.29 30.00 21.98
CA GLN A 57 -10.96 30.04 20.54
C GLN A 57 -12.13 29.65 19.62
N ASN A 58 -13.34 29.48 20.17
CA ASN A 58 -14.54 29.13 19.42
C ASN A 58 -14.40 27.82 18.60
N ILE A 59 -13.57 26.90 19.09
CA ILE A 59 -13.45 25.54 18.55
C ILE A 59 -14.45 24.70 19.34
N ASP A 60 -15.48 24.18 18.66
CA ASP A 60 -16.55 23.42 19.29
C ASP A 60 -16.00 22.22 20.06
N SER A 61 -16.00 22.34 21.39
CA SER A 61 -15.55 21.31 22.33
C SER A 61 -16.37 20.02 22.23
N SER A 62 -17.49 20.02 21.49
CA SER A 62 -18.37 18.87 21.33
C SER A 62 -17.85 17.78 20.39
N GLU A 63 -16.78 18.02 19.62
CA GLU A 63 -16.17 17.01 18.74
C GLU A 63 -15.07 16.19 19.40
N ILE A 64 -14.37 16.74 20.39
CA ILE A 64 -13.21 16.09 21.01
C ILE A 64 -13.61 14.91 21.90
N ASP A 65 -14.79 14.99 22.53
CA ASP A 65 -15.31 13.90 23.36
C ASP A 65 -16.04 12.81 22.52
N ARG A 66 -16.13 12.96 21.19
CA ARG A 66 -16.72 11.92 20.34
C ARG A 66 -15.64 10.87 20.04
N ASN A 67 -15.81 9.68 20.58
CA ASN A 67 -15.17 8.47 20.06
C ASN A 67 -15.68 8.22 18.63
N ILE A 68 -15.12 8.93 17.64
CA ILE A 68 -15.48 8.80 16.23
C ILE A 68 -14.85 7.52 15.64
N ILE A 69 -13.72 7.07 16.19
CA ILE A 69 -13.03 5.88 15.71
C ILE A 69 -13.80 4.61 16.13
N GLY A 70 -14.50 4.00 15.17
CA GLY A 70 -15.12 2.68 15.31
C GLY A 70 -16.59 2.67 15.77
N THR A 71 -17.24 3.83 15.94
CA THR A 71 -18.67 3.91 16.28
C THR A 71 -19.53 4.20 15.06
N ASP A 72 -20.84 3.89 15.12
CA ASP A 72 -21.77 3.94 13.98
C ASP A 72 -21.92 5.32 13.31
N LYS A 73 -21.34 6.38 13.88
CA LYS A 73 -21.23 7.70 13.21
C LYS A 73 -20.19 7.74 12.09
N ASP A 74 -19.23 6.81 12.05
CA ASP A 74 -18.40 6.50 10.87
C ASP A 74 -19.14 5.60 9.85
N LYS A 75 -20.25 4.95 10.26
CA LYS A 75 -21.04 4.01 9.43
C LYS A 75 -22.41 4.57 8.99
N GLY A 76 -22.68 5.83 9.27
CA GLY A 76 -23.95 6.50 8.96
C GLY A 76 -24.08 6.93 7.51
N ASN A 77 -24.26 5.96 6.59
CA ASN A 77 -25.28 5.96 5.52
C ASN A 77 -25.08 4.78 4.54
N SER A 78 -24.78 3.59 5.05
CA SER A 78 -24.73 2.36 4.25
C SER A 78 -26.04 1.60 4.38
N ASN A 79 -27.01 1.93 3.54
CA ASN A 79 -28.11 1.05 3.20
C ASN A 79 -28.27 0.94 1.68
N SER A 80 -28.19 -0.30 1.22
CA SER A 80 -28.69 -0.79 -0.08
C SER A 80 -27.98 -0.30 -1.35
N VAL A 81 -26.80 -0.89 -1.63
CA VAL A 81 -26.55 -1.69 -2.84
C VAL A 81 -25.37 -2.62 -2.52
N MET A 82 -25.56 -3.93 -2.64
CA MET A 82 -24.50 -4.95 -2.60
C MET A 82 -23.50 -4.72 -3.76
N LEU A 83 -22.55 -3.82 -3.55
CA LEU A 83 -21.23 -3.93 -4.18
C LEU A 83 -20.37 -4.61 -3.12
N ARG A 84 -19.82 -5.78 -3.47
CA ARG A 84 -18.88 -6.50 -2.59
C ARG A 84 -17.86 -5.49 -2.07
N PRO A 85 -17.60 -5.44 -0.75
CA PRO A 85 -16.54 -4.60 -0.24
C PRO A 85 -15.27 -5.01 -0.97
N VAL A 86 -14.61 -4.07 -1.65
CA VAL A 86 -13.18 -4.21 -1.88
C VAL A 86 -12.62 -4.31 -0.48
N MET A 87 -12.09 -5.49 -0.16
CA MET A 87 -11.48 -5.75 1.13
C MET A 87 -10.55 -4.58 1.45
N PRO A 88 -10.64 -3.96 2.64
CA PRO A 88 -9.60 -3.06 3.11
C PRO A 88 -8.25 -3.75 2.88
N ILE A 89 -7.22 -3.03 2.44
CA ILE A 89 -5.88 -3.63 2.27
C ILE A 89 -5.42 -4.28 3.60
N GLU A 90 -5.91 -3.76 4.74
CA GLU A 90 -5.71 -4.29 6.09
C GLU A 90 -6.53 -5.57 6.40
N LEU A 91 -7.63 -5.83 5.69
CA LEU A 91 -8.43 -7.07 5.79
C LEU A 91 -8.07 -8.13 4.73
N LEU A 92 -7.37 -7.74 3.65
CA LEU A 92 -6.65 -8.71 2.80
C LEU A 92 -5.53 -9.38 3.59
N ALA A 93 -4.89 -8.66 4.51
CA ALA A 93 -3.91 -9.23 5.44
C ALA A 93 -4.54 -10.13 6.53
N ALA A 94 -5.82 -9.92 6.89
CA ALA A 94 -6.51 -10.65 7.96
C ALA A 94 -7.44 -11.77 7.48
N SER A 95 -7.80 -11.81 6.20
CA SER A 95 -8.42 -12.98 5.58
C SER A 95 -7.33 -13.95 5.16
N SER A 96 -7.55 -15.26 5.32
CA SER A 96 -6.61 -16.33 4.92
C SER A 96 -6.24 -16.35 3.42
N PHE A 97 -6.59 -15.33 2.65
CA PHE A 97 -6.29 -15.13 1.25
C PHE A 97 -4.90 -14.49 0.99
N CYS A 98 -4.26 -13.89 2.00
CA CYS A 98 -2.84 -13.46 1.94
C CYS A 98 -1.89 -14.27 2.84
N ARG A 99 -2.31 -15.44 3.35
CA ARG A 99 -1.33 -16.52 3.48
C ARG A 99 -1.05 -17.00 2.06
N MET A 100 0.04 -16.54 1.47
CA MET A 100 0.78 -17.42 0.56
C MET A 100 1.22 -18.60 1.43
N GLU A 101 0.33 -19.56 1.67
CA GLU A 101 0.81 -20.91 1.90
C GLU A 101 1.59 -21.25 0.63
N PRO A 102 2.85 -21.71 0.73
CA PRO A 102 3.58 -22.14 -0.44
C PRO A 102 2.77 -23.28 -1.03
N SER A 103 1.97 -22.99 -2.05
CA SER A 103 1.44 -24.03 -2.90
C SER A 103 2.69 -24.71 -3.43
N ASP A 104 2.89 -26.01 -3.24
CA ASP A 104 4.12 -26.74 -3.62
C ASP A 104 4.56 -26.53 -5.10
N GLN A 105 3.71 -25.90 -5.92
CA GLN A 105 4.03 -25.38 -7.25
C GLN A 105 4.95 -24.13 -7.25
N SER A 106 5.04 -23.37 -6.16
CA SER A 106 5.94 -22.22 -6.01
C SER A 106 7.41 -22.65 -6.00
N ALA A 107 7.73 -23.83 -5.46
CA ALA A 107 9.10 -24.35 -5.45
C ALA A 107 9.60 -24.72 -6.85
N SER A 108 8.77 -25.38 -7.65
CA SER A 108 9.09 -25.74 -9.04
C SER A 108 9.25 -24.50 -9.93
N SER A 109 8.37 -23.51 -9.73
CA SER A 109 8.47 -22.24 -10.47
C SER A 109 9.65 -21.38 -10.01
N ALA A 110 10.05 -21.40 -8.75
CA ALA A 110 11.26 -20.71 -8.29
C ALA A 110 12.52 -21.37 -8.88
N ALA A 111 12.63 -22.71 -8.78
CA ALA A 111 13.80 -23.44 -9.27
C ALA A 111 14.08 -23.20 -10.76
N ARG A 112 13.05 -23.03 -11.60
CA ARG A 112 13.26 -22.75 -13.03
C ARG A 112 13.89 -21.36 -13.25
N PHE A 113 13.54 -20.36 -12.43
CA PHE A 113 14.15 -19.02 -12.49
C PHE A 113 15.57 -19.06 -11.94
N ASP A 114 15.82 -19.77 -10.84
CA ASP A 114 17.17 -19.92 -10.28
C ASP A 114 18.14 -20.55 -11.30
N ASN A 115 17.68 -21.57 -12.04
CA ASN A 115 18.47 -22.19 -13.10
C ASN A 115 18.78 -21.20 -14.24
N LEU A 116 17.84 -20.32 -14.59
CA LEU A 116 18.04 -19.29 -15.62
C LEU A 116 19.02 -18.22 -15.11
N GLU A 117 18.86 -17.77 -13.87
CA GLU A 117 19.74 -16.79 -13.22
C GLU A 117 21.17 -17.30 -13.18
N GLN A 118 21.41 -18.52 -12.69
CA GLN A 118 22.75 -19.14 -12.68
C GLN A 118 23.38 -19.21 -14.08
N SER A 119 22.57 -19.46 -15.12
CA SER A 119 23.06 -19.51 -16.51
C SER A 119 23.42 -18.13 -17.04
N LEU A 120 22.63 -17.10 -16.69
CA LEU A 120 22.90 -15.70 -17.02
C LEU A 120 24.15 -15.20 -16.29
N GLU A 121 24.30 -15.50 -15.00
CA GLU A 121 25.50 -15.15 -14.22
C GLU A 121 26.75 -15.81 -14.81
N ALA A 122 26.68 -17.09 -15.15
CA ALA A 122 27.79 -17.80 -15.80
C ALA A 122 28.15 -17.18 -17.16
N LEU A 123 27.15 -16.73 -17.95
CA LEU A 123 27.39 -16.05 -19.22
C LEU A 123 28.05 -14.67 -19.03
N ILE A 124 27.56 -13.89 -18.06
CA ILE A 124 28.13 -12.58 -17.72
C ILE A 124 29.58 -12.74 -17.25
N GLU A 125 29.87 -13.72 -16.39
CA GLU A 125 31.21 -14.00 -15.89
C GLU A 125 32.15 -14.50 -17.00
N ASN A 126 31.69 -15.37 -17.90
CA ASN A 126 32.47 -15.77 -19.06
C ASN A 126 32.77 -14.59 -20.01
N THR A 127 31.81 -13.68 -20.18
CA THR A 127 32.00 -12.45 -20.97
C THR A 127 33.00 -11.52 -20.30
N ARG A 128 32.93 -11.34 -18.99
CA ARG A 128 33.89 -10.55 -18.21
C ARG A 128 35.31 -11.11 -18.33
N GLN A 129 35.46 -12.43 -18.20
CA GLN A 129 36.75 -13.10 -18.37
C GLN A 129 37.29 -12.99 -19.80
N LEU A 130 36.42 -13.06 -20.82
CA LEU A 130 36.81 -12.79 -22.20
C LEU A 130 37.35 -11.37 -22.36
N CYS A 131 36.67 -10.36 -21.79
CA CYS A 131 37.13 -8.97 -21.82
C CYS A 131 38.49 -8.78 -21.14
N MET A 132 38.76 -9.46 -20.02
CA MET A 132 40.07 -9.40 -19.37
C MET A 132 41.18 -9.98 -20.26
N VAL A 133 40.97 -11.17 -20.83
CA VAL A 133 41.94 -11.83 -21.73
C VAL A 133 42.15 -11.04 -23.02
N ALA A 134 41.10 -10.38 -23.52
CA ALA A 134 41.19 -9.52 -24.70
C ALA A 134 41.94 -8.21 -24.42
N SER A 135 41.86 -7.69 -23.19
CA SER A 135 42.56 -6.45 -22.79
C SER A 135 44.06 -6.69 -22.60
N ASP A 136 44.44 -7.80 -21.97
CA ASP A 136 45.84 -8.20 -21.71
C ASP A 136 46.23 -9.45 -22.52
N PHE A 137 46.15 -9.33 -23.84
CA PHE A 137 46.37 -10.49 -24.72
C PHE A 137 47.85 -10.93 -24.75
N GLN A 138 48.10 -12.22 -24.50
CA GLN A 138 49.41 -12.87 -24.63
C GLN A 138 49.33 -14.07 -25.59
N ALA A 139 50.44 -14.45 -26.23
CA ALA A 139 50.45 -15.60 -27.14
C ALA A 139 50.04 -16.93 -26.44
N SER A 140 50.33 -17.06 -25.15
CA SER A 140 49.91 -18.18 -24.30
C SER A 140 48.41 -18.18 -23.98
N SER A 141 47.72 -17.04 -24.05
CA SER A 141 46.30 -16.91 -23.69
C SER A 141 45.33 -17.20 -24.85
N GLN A 142 45.81 -17.48 -26.06
CA GLN A 142 44.95 -17.79 -27.21
C GLN A 142 44.07 -19.04 -26.99
N SER A 143 44.60 -20.06 -26.31
CA SER A 143 43.82 -21.27 -25.98
C SER A 143 42.66 -20.94 -25.03
N VAL A 144 42.92 -20.11 -24.02
CA VAL A 144 41.92 -19.63 -23.06
C VAL A 144 40.87 -18.77 -23.76
N LEU A 145 41.28 -17.88 -24.68
CA LEU A 145 40.36 -17.07 -25.49
C LEU A 145 39.39 -17.95 -26.28
N ASN A 146 39.91 -18.96 -27.00
CA ASN A 146 39.09 -19.90 -27.76
C ASN A 146 38.14 -20.70 -26.86
N GLN A 147 38.61 -21.15 -25.70
CA GLN A 147 37.74 -21.80 -24.71
C GLN A 147 36.62 -20.87 -24.22
N LYS A 148 36.90 -19.58 -24.00
CA LYS A 148 35.89 -18.60 -23.58
C LYS A 148 34.90 -18.24 -24.69
N LEU A 149 35.35 -18.14 -25.94
CA LEU A 149 34.46 -17.97 -27.09
C LEU A 149 33.51 -19.15 -27.26
N GLN A 150 34.01 -20.38 -27.08
CA GLN A 150 33.17 -21.59 -27.10
C GLN A 150 32.20 -21.61 -25.91
N ALA A 151 32.65 -21.23 -24.71
CA ALA A 151 31.78 -21.14 -23.53
C ALA A 151 30.63 -20.14 -23.71
N ILE A 152 30.90 -18.97 -24.32
CA ILE A 152 29.86 -17.97 -24.61
C ILE A 152 28.89 -18.50 -25.68
N THR A 153 29.40 -19.11 -26.75
CA THR A 153 28.55 -19.73 -27.79
C THR A 153 27.63 -20.79 -27.21
N ASN A 154 28.18 -21.69 -26.39
CA ASN A 154 27.42 -22.73 -25.70
C ASN A 154 26.41 -22.13 -24.70
N GLY A 155 26.79 -21.08 -23.98
CA GLY A 155 25.91 -20.36 -23.05
C GLY A 155 24.73 -19.69 -23.76
N LEU A 156 24.95 -19.08 -24.93
CA LEU A 156 23.87 -18.50 -25.74
C LEU A 156 22.92 -19.57 -26.30
N GLN A 157 23.45 -20.72 -26.75
CA GLN A 157 22.63 -21.85 -27.19
C GLN A 157 21.80 -22.44 -26.04
N ASP A 158 22.39 -22.54 -24.85
CA ASP A 158 21.69 -23.00 -23.65
C ASP A 158 20.56 -22.05 -23.23
N LEU A 159 20.79 -20.72 -23.26
CA LEU A 159 19.74 -19.73 -23.02
C LEU A 159 18.59 -19.81 -24.03
N ASP A 160 18.90 -20.00 -25.32
CA ASP A 160 17.87 -20.16 -26.35
C ASP A 160 17.03 -21.43 -26.12
N SER A 161 17.66 -22.54 -25.72
CA SER A 161 16.94 -23.78 -25.38
C SER A 161 15.98 -23.62 -24.19
N LYS A 162 16.38 -22.80 -23.20
CA LYS A 162 15.62 -22.53 -21.97
C LYS A 162 14.45 -21.56 -22.19
N LYS A 163 14.51 -20.69 -23.21
CA LYS A 163 13.45 -19.72 -23.57
C LYS A 163 12.05 -20.35 -23.63
N SER A 164 11.96 -21.57 -24.16
CA SER A 164 10.70 -22.33 -24.30
C SER A 164 9.98 -22.58 -22.97
N LYS A 165 10.69 -22.56 -21.84
CA LYS A 165 10.13 -22.84 -20.50
C LYS A 165 9.43 -21.64 -19.85
N PHE A 166 9.49 -20.46 -20.47
CA PHE A 166 9.03 -19.19 -19.89
C PHE A 166 7.91 -18.50 -20.69
N HIS A 167 7.24 -19.20 -21.61
CA HIS A 167 6.13 -18.63 -22.38
C HIS A 167 4.92 -18.18 -21.54
N ASP A 168 4.83 -18.66 -20.29
CA ASP A 168 3.83 -18.25 -19.31
C ASP A 168 4.09 -16.87 -18.70
N VAL A 169 5.32 -16.36 -18.78
CA VAL A 169 5.71 -15.07 -18.18
C VAL A 169 5.60 -13.95 -19.21
N LYS A 170 4.59 -13.08 -19.05
CA LYS A 170 4.41 -11.88 -19.88
C LYS A 170 5.10 -10.68 -19.24
N VAL A 171 6.09 -10.12 -19.93
CA VAL A 171 6.78 -8.90 -19.51
C VAL A 171 6.13 -7.68 -20.15
N PRO A 172 5.58 -6.72 -19.38
CA PRO A 172 5.05 -5.47 -19.93
C PRO A 172 6.11 -4.67 -20.68
N ILE A 173 5.77 -4.12 -21.85
CA ILE A 173 6.71 -3.33 -22.66
C ILE A 173 7.18 -2.08 -21.90
N GLU A 174 6.30 -1.47 -21.11
CA GLU A 174 6.63 -0.34 -20.25
C GLU A 174 7.76 -0.66 -19.24
N LEU A 175 7.91 -1.93 -18.84
CA LEU A 175 8.99 -2.34 -17.93
C LEU A 175 10.36 -2.23 -18.61
N LEU A 176 10.42 -2.44 -19.94
CA LEU A 176 11.66 -2.39 -20.70
C LEU A 176 12.29 -0.99 -20.62
N GLU A 177 11.48 0.07 -20.62
CA GLU A 177 11.96 1.45 -20.46
C GLU A 177 12.67 1.67 -19.12
N TYR A 178 12.22 1.01 -18.04
CA TYR A 178 12.88 1.08 -16.73
C TYR A 178 14.23 0.37 -16.77
N VAL A 179 14.30 -0.80 -17.41
CA VAL A 179 15.53 -1.60 -17.54
C VAL A 179 16.56 -0.86 -18.41
N ASP A 180 16.15 -0.34 -19.56
CA ASP A 180 17.04 0.39 -20.48
C ASP A 180 17.58 1.70 -19.85
N SER A 181 16.78 2.34 -19.00
CA SER A 181 17.20 3.53 -18.23
C SER A 181 18.07 3.18 -17.01
N GLY A 182 18.34 1.90 -16.73
CA GLY A 182 19.07 1.45 -15.55
C GLY A 182 18.33 1.65 -14.22
N LYS A 183 17.00 1.84 -14.25
CA LYS A 183 16.16 1.97 -13.05
C LYS A 183 15.79 0.60 -12.50
N ASN A 184 15.58 0.53 -11.18
CA ASN A 184 15.10 -0.70 -10.55
C ASN A 184 13.70 -1.06 -11.06
N PRO A 185 13.48 -2.25 -11.66
CA PRO A 185 12.16 -2.74 -12.11
C PRO A 185 11.07 -2.72 -11.04
N GLN A 186 11.44 -2.82 -9.75
CA GLN A 186 10.48 -2.75 -8.64
C GLN A 186 9.79 -1.39 -8.53
N LEU A 187 10.40 -0.33 -9.08
CA LEU A 187 9.76 0.98 -9.16
C LEU A 187 8.55 0.95 -10.10
N TYR A 188 8.61 0.21 -11.21
CA TYR A 188 7.45 0.03 -12.09
C TYR A 188 6.32 -0.68 -11.36
N THR A 189 6.63 -1.76 -10.62
CA THR A 189 5.66 -2.50 -9.81
C THR A 189 4.99 -1.57 -8.79
N ARG A 190 5.77 -0.78 -8.06
CA ARG A 190 5.26 0.24 -7.12
C ARG A 190 4.34 1.23 -7.83
N ASP A 191 4.80 1.84 -8.91
CA ASP A 191 4.04 2.88 -9.63
C ASP A 191 2.75 2.32 -10.25
N CYS A 192 2.75 1.05 -10.67
CA CYS A 192 1.56 0.35 -11.12
C CYS A 192 0.54 0.15 -9.98
N ILE A 193 1.00 -0.31 -8.82
CA ILE A 193 0.16 -0.48 -7.62
C ILE A 193 -0.40 0.87 -7.16
N GLU A 194 0.43 1.89 -7.04
CA GLU A 194 0.03 3.24 -6.61
C GLU A 194 -1.00 3.85 -7.58
N ARG A 195 -0.79 3.73 -8.89
CA ARG A 195 -1.76 4.17 -9.91
C ARG A 195 -3.09 3.41 -9.78
N THR A 196 -3.03 2.11 -9.50
CA THR A 196 -4.23 1.27 -9.30
C THR A 196 -5.01 1.71 -8.06
N VAL A 197 -4.32 1.98 -6.95
CA VAL A 197 -4.93 2.47 -5.71
C VAL A 197 -5.55 3.85 -5.91
N ALA A 198 -4.83 4.78 -6.56
CA ALA A 198 -5.35 6.10 -6.87
C ALA A 198 -6.60 6.02 -7.77
N LYS A 199 -6.59 5.17 -8.78
CA LYS A 199 -7.74 4.98 -9.68
C LYS A 199 -8.93 4.36 -8.97
N ASN A 200 -8.71 3.38 -8.10
CA ASN A 200 -9.76 2.79 -7.27
C ASN A 200 -10.40 3.83 -6.34
N LYS A 201 -9.60 4.70 -5.72
CA LYS A 201 -10.12 5.81 -4.89
C LYS A 201 -10.94 6.80 -5.71
N GLU A 202 -10.46 7.21 -6.88
CA GLU A 202 -11.18 8.10 -7.80
C GLU A 202 -12.52 7.47 -8.25
N LEU A 203 -12.52 6.20 -8.64
CA LEU A 203 -13.72 5.48 -9.05
C LEU A 203 -14.72 5.35 -7.90
N ASN A 204 -14.27 5.02 -6.70
CA ASN A 204 -15.13 4.97 -5.51
C ASN A 204 -15.75 6.33 -5.21
N SER A 205 -14.97 7.43 -5.30
CA SER A 205 -15.50 8.79 -5.15
C SER A 205 -16.55 9.13 -6.22
N LYS A 206 -16.35 8.71 -7.47
CA LYS A 206 -17.35 8.91 -8.54
C LYS A 206 -18.62 8.11 -8.27
N ILE A 207 -18.49 6.86 -7.86
CA ILE A 207 -19.63 6.00 -7.48
C ILE A 207 -20.42 6.65 -6.35
N ASP A 208 -19.75 7.21 -5.34
CA ASP A 208 -20.40 7.90 -4.23
C ASP A 208 -21.14 9.17 -4.68
N GLN A 209 -20.52 9.99 -5.54
CA GLN A 209 -21.18 11.15 -6.14
C GLN A 209 -22.43 10.76 -6.95
N TYR A 210 -22.35 9.70 -7.76
CA TYR A 210 -23.51 9.20 -8.50
C TYR A 210 -24.60 8.64 -7.58
N LYS A 211 -24.24 7.99 -6.47
CA LYS A 211 -25.20 7.54 -5.46
C LYS A 211 -25.90 8.74 -4.80
N LYS A 212 -25.15 9.77 -4.39
CA LYS A 212 -25.70 10.99 -3.81
C LYS A 212 -26.61 11.73 -4.80
N PHE A 213 -26.18 11.88 -6.06
CA PHE A 213 -26.99 12.47 -7.12
C PHE A 213 -28.29 11.69 -7.34
N ARG A 214 -28.21 10.35 -7.39
CA ARG A 214 -29.39 9.49 -7.47
C ARG A 214 -30.34 9.71 -6.29
N CYS A 215 -29.83 9.81 -5.06
CA CYS A 215 -30.66 10.03 -3.87
C CYS A 215 -31.36 11.39 -3.90
N MET A 216 -30.64 12.47 -4.26
CA MET A 216 -31.23 13.81 -4.38
C MET A 216 -32.27 13.86 -5.50
N LEU A 217 -31.95 13.34 -6.67
CA LEU A 217 -32.87 13.29 -7.81
C LEU A 217 -34.13 12.47 -7.49
N LEU A 218 -33.99 11.36 -6.76
CA LEU A 218 -35.13 10.57 -6.30
C LEU A 218 -35.96 11.27 -5.23
N SER A 219 -35.36 12.14 -4.41
CA SER A 219 -36.10 12.95 -3.43
C SER A 219 -37.00 13.96 -4.15
N GLU A 220 -36.42 14.77 -5.04
CA GLU A 220 -37.15 15.78 -5.83
C GLU A 220 -38.25 15.14 -6.70
N LEU A 221 -37.96 14.01 -7.36
CA LEU A 221 -38.95 13.29 -8.16
C LEU A 221 -40.08 12.68 -7.30
N THR A 222 -39.82 12.33 -6.04
CA THR A 222 -40.87 11.81 -5.13
C THR A 222 -41.83 12.93 -4.72
N GLU A 223 -41.36 14.17 -4.59
CA GLU A 223 -42.18 15.34 -4.26
C GLU A 223 -43.11 15.74 -5.42
N GLU A 224 -42.57 15.82 -6.65
CA GLU A 224 -43.35 16.23 -7.83
C GLU A 224 -44.19 15.08 -8.43
N PHE A 225 -43.67 13.84 -8.44
CA PHE A 225 -44.27 12.69 -9.12
C PHE A 225 -44.24 11.40 -8.27
N PRO A 226 -45.12 11.29 -7.26
CA PRO A 226 -45.08 10.16 -6.33
C PRO A 226 -45.43 8.83 -6.99
N LYS A 227 -46.35 8.79 -7.97
CA LYS A 227 -46.81 7.53 -8.61
C LYS A 227 -45.74 6.94 -9.52
N GLU A 228 -45.13 7.77 -10.34
CA GLU A 228 -44.10 7.41 -11.31
C GLU A 228 -42.81 7.01 -10.61
N THR A 229 -42.44 7.69 -9.52
CA THR A 229 -41.24 7.37 -8.75
C THR A 229 -41.33 6.01 -8.05
N ILE A 230 -42.52 5.62 -7.58
CA ILE A 230 -42.75 4.27 -7.02
C ILE A 230 -42.58 3.20 -8.11
N GLN A 231 -43.14 3.42 -9.31
CA GLN A 231 -42.94 2.49 -10.44
C GLN A 231 -41.46 2.34 -10.81
N TYR A 232 -40.70 3.45 -10.83
CA TYR A 232 -39.26 3.43 -11.08
C TYR A 232 -38.47 2.62 -10.04
N ARG A 233 -38.81 2.77 -8.75
CA ARG A 233 -38.16 2.00 -7.67
C ARG A 233 -38.41 0.50 -7.85
N THR A 234 -39.64 0.10 -8.16
CA THR A 234 -39.99 -1.30 -8.42
C THR A 234 -39.18 -1.89 -9.58
N ILE A 235 -38.95 -1.14 -10.66
CA ILE A 235 -38.17 -1.64 -11.80
C ILE A 235 -36.68 -1.77 -11.46
N ARG A 236 -36.09 -0.84 -10.70
CA ARG A 236 -34.64 -0.88 -10.39
C ARG A 236 -34.25 -1.83 -9.25
N GLU A 237 -35.16 -2.16 -8.34
CA GLU A 237 -34.91 -3.16 -7.29
C GLU A 237 -34.81 -4.59 -7.86
N TYR A 238 -35.29 -4.80 -9.09
CA TYR A 238 -34.94 -5.96 -9.91
C TYR A 238 -33.85 -5.57 -10.93
N PRO A 239 -32.55 -5.58 -10.55
CA PRO A 239 -31.53 -5.66 -11.58
C PRO A 239 -31.74 -7.01 -12.27
N SER A 240 -32.29 -6.99 -13.48
CA SER A 240 -32.15 -8.08 -14.44
C SER A 240 -30.66 -8.22 -14.73
N ARG A 241 -29.97 -8.95 -13.86
CA ARG A 241 -28.63 -9.45 -14.11
C ARG A 241 -28.77 -10.46 -15.25
N PRO A 242 -28.06 -10.31 -16.38
CA PRO A 242 -27.92 -11.39 -17.35
C PRO A 242 -27.21 -12.60 -16.72
#